data_AF-A0A954ULJ3-F1
#
_entry.id   AF-A0A954ULJ3-F1
#
_cell.length_a   1.000
_cell.length_b   1.000
_cell.length_c   1.000
_cell.angle_alpha   90.00
_cell.angle_beta   90.00
_cell.angle_gamma   90.00
#
_symmetry.space_group_name_H-M   'P 1'
#
loop_
_entity.id
_entity.type
_entity.pdbx_description
1 polymer ?
#
loop_
_entity_poly.entity_id
_entity_poly.type
_entity_poly.pdbx_seq_one_letter_code
_entity_poly.pdbx_strand_id
1 'polypeptide(L)'
;NQVLRTQPNPILDGIPTDAHFYFVHSYYVVPEDASCVATETEYGIKFCSSIRRGRLFATQFHPEKSQQHGLQLLKQFASLK
;
A
#
# COMPACT_ATOMS: atom_id res chain seq x y z
N ASN A 1 2.88 -3.61 -9.86
CA ASN A 1 2.45 -4.88 -9.23
C ASN A 1 1.12 -4.68 -8.51
N GLN A 2 0.33 -5.74 -8.37
CA GLN A 2 -0.95 -5.68 -7.66
C GLN A 2 -0.73 -5.48 -6.15
N VAL A 3 -1.60 -4.70 -5.53
CA VAL A 3 -1.56 -4.40 -4.09
C VAL A 3 -2.78 -5.01 -3.43
N LEU A 4 -2.56 -6.09 -2.70
CA LEU A 4 -3.59 -6.87 -2.03
C LEU A 4 -3.75 -6.39 -0.59
N ARG A 5 -4.98 -6.10 -0.16
CA ARG A 5 -5.27 -5.65 1.19
C ARG A 5 -5.26 -6.82 2.16
N THR A 6 -4.59 -6.64 3.30
CA THR A 6 -4.60 -7.63 4.41
C THR A 6 -5.58 -7.25 5.51
N GLN A 7 -5.96 -5.98 5.58
CA GLN A 7 -6.90 -5.43 6.56
C GLN A 7 -7.68 -4.24 6.00
N PRO A 8 -8.85 -3.89 6.58
CA PRO A 8 -9.56 -2.67 6.23
C PRO A 8 -8.69 -1.42 6.43
N ASN A 9 -8.59 -0.59 5.39
CA ASN A 9 -7.79 0.62 5.44
C ASN A 9 -8.47 1.76 4.68
N PRO A 10 -8.90 2.84 5.36
CA PRO A 10 -9.61 3.95 4.73
C PRO A 10 -8.77 4.70 3.70
N ILE A 11 -7.44 4.64 3.79
CA ILE A 11 -6.53 5.22 2.79
C ILE A 11 -6.68 4.53 1.43
N LEU A 12 -7.17 3.28 1.42
CA LEU A 12 -7.40 2.52 0.21
C LEU A 12 -8.85 2.59 -0.28
N ASP A 13 -9.73 3.35 0.37
CA ASP A 13 -11.15 3.36 0.00
C ASP A 13 -11.37 3.86 -1.44
N GLY A 14 -12.16 3.10 -2.20
CA GLY A 14 -12.44 3.35 -3.61
C GLY A 14 -11.36 2.83 -4.60
N ILE A 15 -10.31 2.16 -4.12
CA ILE A 15 -9.32 1.51 -4.99
C ILE A 15 -9.69 0.03 -5.21
N PRO A 16 -9.70 -0.52 -6.44
CA PRO A 16 -9.95 -1.95 -6.64
C PRO A 16 -8.90 -2.86 -5.95
N THR A 17 -9.28 -4.08 -5.58
CA THR A 17 -8.38 -5.03 -4.89
C THR A 17 -7.26 -5.55 -5.81
N ASP A 18 -7.46 -5.49 -7.11
CA ASP A 18 -6.51 -5.87 -8.17
C ASP A 18 -5.76 -4.66 -8.76
N ALA A 19 -5.86 -3.48 -8.11
CA ALA A 19 -5.20 -2.27 -8.57
C ALA A 19 -3.67 -2.41 -8.62
N HIS A 20 -3.08 -1.92 -9.70
CA HIS A 20 -1.64 -1.91 -9.90
C HIS A 20 -1.02 -0.59 -9.41
N PHE A 21 0.10 -0.72 -8.72
CA PHE A 21 0.97 0.38 -8.31
C PHE A 21 2.39 0.20 -8.85
N TYR A 22 3.14 1.31 -8.94
CA TYR A 22 4.51 1.35 -9.42
C TYR A 22 5.52 1.10 -8.29
N PHE A 23 6.42 0.15 -8.51
CA PHE A 23 7.48 -0.24 -7.57
C PHE A 23 8.84 -0.14 -8.26
N VAL A 24 9.87 0.29 -7.52
CA VAL A 24 11.27 0.30 -7.98
C VAL A 24 12.21 0.15 -6.77
N HIS A 25 12.46 -1.08 -6.34
CA HIS A 25 13.31 -1.36 -5.18
C HIS A 25 13.90 -2.78 -5.27
N SER A 26 15.06 -2.99 -4.65
CA SER A 26 15.71 -4.32 -4.57
C SER A 26 15.49 -5.00 -3.22
N TYR A 27 15.15 -4.24 -2.19
CA TYR A 27 14.90 -4.73 -0.83
C TYR A 27 13.43 -4.51 -0.47
N TYR A 28 12.94 -5.27 0.50
CA TYR A 28 11.59 -5.13 1.04
C TYR A 28 11.63 -5.27 2.57
N VAL A 29 10.61 -4.75 3.24
CA VAL A 29 10.50 -4.84 4.69
C VAL A 29 9.89 -6.18 5.10
N VAL A 30 10.46 -6.78 6.15
CA VAL A 30 9.86 -7.90 6.90
C VAL A 30 9.50 -7.35 8.28
N PRO A 31 8.23 -6.95 8.51
CA PRO A 31 7.85 -6.36 9.79
C PRO A 31 7.94 -7.39 10.92
N GLU A 32 8.50 -6.99 12.06
CA GLU A 32 8.49 -7.83 13.29
C GLU A 32 7.06 -8.01 13.83
N ASP A 33 6.23 -6.97 13.71
CA ASP A 33 4.81 -7.00 14.07
C ASP A 33 3.94 -7.07 12.81
N ALA A 34 3.43 -8.27 12.51
CA ALA A 34 2.59 -8.51 11.34
C ALA A 34 1.24 -7.74 11.37
N SER A 35 0.78 -7.29 12.55
CA SER A 35 -0.48 -6.55 12.67
C SER A 35 -0.44 -5.18 11.98
N CYS A 36 0.76 -4.63 11.75
CA CYS A 36 0.91 -3.35 11.05
C CYS A 36 0.88 -3.48 9.52
N VAL A 37 0.92 -4.68 8.95
CA VAL A 37 0.88 -4.89 7.49
C VAL A 37 -0.48 -4.46 6.95
N ALA A 38 -0.52 -3.45 6.08
CA ALA A 38 -1.75 -2.96 5.48
C ALA A 38 -2.02 -3.58 4.10
N THR A 39 -0.95 -3.86 3.35
CA THR A 39 -1.04 -4.55 2.06
C THR A 39 0.15 -5.45 1.80
N GLU A 40 -0.08 -6.47 0.99
CA GLU A 40 0.93 -7.36 0.45
C GLU A 40 0.95 -7.29 -1.08
N THR A 41 2.10 -7.64 -1.65
CA THR A 41 2.29 -7.73 -3.09
C THR A 41 3.08 -9.00 -3.39
N GLU A 42 2.78 -9.62 -4.54
CA GLU A 42 3.50 -10.78 -5.04
C GLU A 42 4.36 -10.39 -6.26
N TYR A 43 5.65 -10.69 -6.17
CA TYR A 43 6.62 -10.55 -7.26
C TYR A 43 7.73 -11.58 -7.07
N GLY A 44 7.51 -12.80 -7.57
CA GLY A 44 8.35 -13.98 -7.30
C GLY A 44 8.24 -14.50 -5.85
N ILE A 45 8.13 -13.58 -4.89
CA ILE A 45 7.82 -13.81 -3.48
C ILE A 45 6.70 -12.87 -3.04
N LYS A 46 6.03 -13.23 -1.93
CA LYS A 46 5.06 -12.36 -1.26
C LYS A 46 5.78 -11.47 -0.24
N PHE A 47 5.47 -10.18 -0.23
CA PHE A 47 6.09 -9.21 0.67
C PHE A 47 5.14 -8.10 1.11
N CYS A 48 5.46 -7.46 2.24
CA CYS A 48 4.74 -6.29 2.75
C CYS A 48 4.95 -5.08 1.83
N SER A 49 3.87 -4.58 1.21
CA SER A 49 3.91 -3.45 0.27
C SER A 49 3.41 -2.13 0.85
N SER A 50 2.70 -2.16 1.99
CA SER A 50 2.42 -0.98 2.81
C SER A 50 2.15 -1.36 4.27
N ILE A 51 2.39 -0.41 5.17
CA ILE A 51 2.11 -0.55 6.61
C ILE A 51 1.17 0.54 7.09
N ARG A 52 0.42 0.24 8.15
CA ARG A 52 -0.40 1.19 8.90
C ARG A 52 -0.27 0.94 10.40
N ARG A 53 -0.05 2.01 11.16
CA ARG A 53 -0.08 1.96 12.64
C ARG A 53 -0.61 3.28 13.18
N GLY A 54 -1.84 3.27 13.70
CA GLY A 54 -2.51 4.50 14.13
C GLY A 54 -2.63 5.52 12.99
N ARG A 55 -1.99 6.69 13.15
CA ARG A 55 -1.94 7.77 12.15
C ARG A 55 -0.79 7.61 11.14
N LEU A 56 0.11 6.64 11.33
CA LEU A 56 1.20 6.37 10.40
C LEU A 56 0.71 5.48 9.27
N PHE A 57 1.03 5.88 8.04
CA PHE A 57 0.88 5.08 6.84
C PHE A 57 2.12 5.24 5.97
N ALA A 58 2.63 4.14 5.42
CA ALA A 58 3.79 4.16 4.54
C ALA A 58 3.63 3.11 3.44
N THR A 59 4.10 3.43 2.24
CA THR A 59 4.01 2.58 1.06
C THR A 59 5.40 2.27 0.54
N GLN A 60 5.63 1.04 0.11
CA GLN A 60 6.85 0.66 -0.62
C GLN A 60 6.76 1.05 -2.10
N PHE A 61 5.54 1.09 -2.65
CA PHE A 61 5.27 1.64 -3.98
C PHE A 61 5.21 3.17 -3.97
N HIS A 62 5.30 3.74 -5.16
CA HIS A 62 5.27 5.18 -5.41
C HIS A 62 3.85 5.61 -5.84
N PRO A 63 2.99 6.10 -4.92
CA PRO A 63 1.65 6.53 -5.28
C PRO A 63 1.66 7.67 -6.32
N GLU A 64 2.65 8.57 -6.28
CA GLU A 64 2.83 9.65 -7.25
C GLU A 64 3.14 9.17 -8.67
N LYS A 65 3.64 7.93 -8.82
CA LYS A 65 3.93 7.30 -10.12
C LYS A 65 2.89 6.24 -10.51
N SER A 66 1.82 6.08 -9.73
CA SER A 66 0.82 5.01 -9.89
C SER A 66 -0.49 5.47 -10.54
N GLN A 67 -0.44 6.55 -11.33
CA GLN A 67 -1.55 7.06 -12.14
C GLN A 67 -2.83 7.28 -11.31
N GLN A 68 -4.00 6.89 -11.85
CA GLN A 68 -5.30 7.14 -11.24
C GLN A 68 -5.44 6.50 -9.84
N HIS A 69 -4.96 5.27 -9.64
CA HIS A 69 -5.01 4.61 -8.34
C HIS A 69 -4.08 5.28 -7.32
N GLY A 70 -2.91 5.71 -7.77
CA GLY A 70 -1.98 6.49 -6.98
C GLY A 70 -2.56 7.83 -6.50
N LEU A 71 -3.18 8.57 -7.42
CA LEU A 71 -3.84 9.84 -7.11
C LEU A 71 -5.03 9.64 -6.15
N GLN A 72 -5.82 8.59 -6.36
CA GLN A 72 -6.93 8.26 -5.47
C GLN A 72 -6.43 7.97 -4.04
N LEU A 73 -5.33 7.23 -3.90
CA LEU A 73 -4.71 6.96 -2.60
C LEU A 73 -4.26 8.26 -1.92
N LEU A 74 -3.55 9.13 -2.64
CA LEU A 74 -3.10 10.42 -2.10
C LEU A 74 -4.27 11.31 -1.67
N LYS A 75 -5.37 11.30 -2.44
CA LYS A 75 -6.60 12.01 -2.07
C LYS A 75 -7.20 11.48 -0.76
N GLN A 76 -7.23 10.16 -0.57
CA GLN A 76 -7.72 9.57 0.68
C GLN A 76 -6.78 9.85 1.85
N PHE A 77 -5.47 9.77 1.64
CA PHE A 77 -4.50 10.14 2.66
C PHE A 77 -4.69 11.60 3.12
N ALA A 78 -4.91 12.53 2.18
CA ALA A 78 -5.14 13.94 2.49
C ALA A 78 -6.51 14.25 3.11
N SER A 79 -7.51 13.36 2.95
CA SER A 79 -8.86 13.56 3.49
C SER A 79 -9.02 13.06 4.93
N LEU A 80 -8.08 12.25 5.43
CA LEU A 80 -8.08 11.76 6.80
C LEU A 80 -7.82 12.90 7.80
N LYS A 81 -8.68 12.98 8.82
CA LYS A 81 -8.59 13.94 9.94
C LYS A 81 -7.99 13.30 11.19
#